data_AF-A0A1G8RRC7-F1
#
_entry.id   AF-A0A1G8RRC7-F1
#
_cell.length_a   1.000
_cell.length_b   1.000
_cell.length_c   1.000
_cell.angle_alpha   90.00
_cell.angle_beta   90.00
_cell.angle_gamma   90.00
#
_symmetry.space_group_name_H-M   'P 1'
#
loop_
_entity.id
_entity.type
_entity.pdbx_description
1 polymer ?
#
loop_
_entity_poly.entity_id
_entity_poly.type
_entity_poly.pdbx_seq_one_letter_code
_entity_poly.pdbx_strand_id
1 'polypeptide(L)'
;MTKQEMYEMVMKVKKESQYDYYHMGVRFEDMDRNEGDIITEVSRHNPDREDERDFPEYGTDEYEEMEKLDGISAWEINHFKKDYKPNKGEENELATNAYIGTHAYVIASDDVGGGIDDDSDEGEIILKDAVVLANIF
;
A
#
# COMPACT_ATOMS: atom_id res chain seq x y z
N MET A 1 10.52 11.90 -6.79
CA MET A 1 11.06 10.92 -7.77
C MET A 1 10.13 10.81 -8.98
N THR A 2 10.63 10.34 -10.13
CA THR A 2 9.80 10.03 -11.30
C THR A 2 9.09 8.68 -11.16
N LYS A 3 8.07 8.41 -11.99
CA LYS A 3 7.40 7.11 -12.06
C LYS A 3 8.39 5.97 -12.39
N GLN A 4 9.35 6.22 -13.28
CA GLN A 4 10.39 5.23 -13.60
C GLN A 4 11.31 4.97 -12.42
N GLU A 5 11.75 6.01 -11.70
CA GLU A 5 12.57 5.86 -10.49
C GLU A 5 11.83 5.08 -9.39
N MET A 6 10.55 5.37 -9.19
CA MET A 6 9.69 4.64 -8.25
C MET A 6 9.62 3.15 -8.61
N TYR A 7 9.31 2.83 -9.86
CA TYR A 7 9.26 1.45 -10.35
C TYR A 7 10.57 0.71 -10.10
N GLU A 8 11.69 1.31 -10.46
CA GLU A 8 13.03 0.72 -10.27
C GLU A 8 13.34 0.48 -8.80
N MET A 9 12.96 1.40 -7.92
CA MET A 9 13.16 1.28 -6.48
C MET A 9 12.30 0.16 -5.88
N VAL A 10 11.01 0.12 -6.19
CA VAL A 10 10.10 -0.95 -5.74
C VAL A 10 10.60 -2.32 -6.21
N MET A 11 11.00 -2.44 -7.47
CA MET A 11 11.53 -3.69 -8.01
C MET A 11 12.87 -4.09 -7.40
N LYS A 12 13.73 -3.11 -7.06
CA LYS A 12 14.98 -3.37 -6.35
C LYS A 12 14.71 -3.92 -4.95
N VAL A 13 13.88 -3.25 -4.15
CA VAL A 13 13.53 -3.66 -2.78
C VAL A 13 12.90 -5.05 -2.78
N LYS A 14 11.96 -5.29 -3.70
CA LYS A 14 11.38 -6.62 -3.93
C LYS A 14 12.45 -7.67 -4.17
N LYS A 15 13.37 -7.42 -5.11
CA LYS A 15 14.42 -8.39 -5.45
C LYS A 15 15.35 -8.69 -4.27
N GLU A 16 15.65 -7.67 -3.47
CA GLU A 16 16.52 -7.78 -2.29
C GLU A 16 15.83 -8.54 -1.16
N SER A 17 14.49 -8.41 -1.02
CA SER A 17 13.73 -8.93 0.13
C SER A 17 12.85 -10.16 -0.20
N GLN A 18 12.80 -10.62 -1.45
CA GLN A 18 11.91 -11.71 -1.92
C GLN A 18 12.11 -13.06 -1.21
N TYR A 19 13.19 -13.23 -0.46
CA TYR A 19 13.49 -14.45 0.31
C TYR A 19 13.31 -14.26 1.82
N ASP A 20 13.09 -13.02 2.26
CA ASP A 20 12.94 -12.66 3.67
C ASP A 20 11.47 -12.62 4.09
N TYR A 21 10.55 -12.34 3.16
CA TYR A 21 9.12 -12.23 3.41
C TYR A 21 8.29 -12.93 2.34
N TYR A 22 7.19 -13.55 2.76
CA TYR A 22 6.23 -14.17 1.82
C TYR A 22 5.35 -13.15 1.09
N HIS A 23 4.96 -12.07 1.76
CA HIS A 23 4.03 -11.07 1.23
C HIS A 23 4.67 -9.67 1.22
N MET A 24 4.47 -8.94 0.12
CA MET A 24 4.97 -7.58 -0.05
C MET A 24 3.97 -6.71 -0.82
N GLY A 25 3.77 -5.49 -0.35
CA GLY A 25 2.90 -4.50 -0.97
C GLY A 25 3.51 -3.10 -1.01
N VAL A 26 2.94 -2.23 -1.82
CA VAL A 26 3.19 -0.79 -1.76
C VAL A 26 2.02 -0.14 -1.03
N ARG A 27 2.35 0.62 0.01
CA ARG A 27 1.38 1.38 0.79
C ARG A 27 1.56 2.87 0.52
N PHE A 28 0.46 3.55 0.21
CA PHE A 28 0.41 5.01 0.08
C PHE A 28 -0.37 5.56 1.27
N GLU A 29 0.17 6.57 1.94
CA GLU A 29 -0.47 7.20 3.10
C GLU A 29 0.11 8.58 3.40
N ASP A 30 -0.44 9.25 4.42
CA ASP A 30 0.03 10.56 4.90
C ASP A 30 0.82 10.49 6.22
N MET A 31 1.04 9.28 6.74
CA MET A 31 1.85 9.08 7.94
C MET A 31 3.30 8.86 7.56
N ASP A 32 4.21 9.60 8.21
CA ASP A 32 5.64 9.44 8.06
C ASP A 32 6.13 8.19 8.82
N ARG A 33 6.88 7.32 8.14
CA ARG A 33 7.43 6.06 8.66
C ARG A 33 8.91 5.92 8.28
N ASN A 34 9.62 5.12 9.07
CA ASN A 34 11.04 4.81 8.84
C ASN A 34 11.20 3.34 8.44
N GLU A 35 12.28 3.06 7.70
CA GLU A 35 12.70 1.67 7.42
C GLU A 35 12.91 0.90 8.73
N GLY A 36 12.31 -0.29 8.81
CA GLY A 36 12.31 -1.15 9.98
C GLY A 36 11.15 -0.91 10.95
N ASP A 37 10.33 0.13 10.76
CA ASP A 37 9.12 0.32 11.57
C ASP A 37 8.15 -0.85 11.37
N ILE A 38 7.53 -1.28 12.47
CA ILE A 38 6.48 -2.32 12.47
C ILE A 38 5.13 -1.62 12.56
N ILE A 39 4.32 -1.79 11.52
CA ILE A 39 2.97 -1.25 11.41
C ILE A 39 2.03 -2.21 12.13
N THR A 40 1.56 -1.78 13.30
CA THR A 40 0.58 -2.53 14.13
C THR A 40 -0.83 -1.94 14.04
N GLU A 41 -0.96 -0.79 13.37
CA GLU A 41 -2.24 -0.20 13.05
C GLU A 41 -2.99 -1.02 11.99
N VAL A 42 -4.30 -0.87 11.97
CA VAL A 42 -5.18 -1.54 11.01
C VAL A 42 -5.90 -0.54 10.13
N SER A 43 -6.13 -0.91 8.87
CA SER A 43 -6.89 -0.08 7.93
C SER A 43 -8.39 -0.07 8.30
N ARG A 44 -9.03 1.08 8.08
CA ARG A 44 -10.49 1.18 8.06
C ARG A 44 -11.04 0.61 6.75
N HIS A 45 -12.24 0.07 6.81
CA HIS A 45 -12.90 -0.56 5.69
C HIS A 45 -14.24 0.10 5.38
N ASN A 46 -14.54 0.27 4.10
CA ASN A 46 -15.85 0.70 3.63
C ASN A 46 -16.36 -0.25 2.54
N PRO A 47 -17.10 -1.32 2.90
CA PRO A 47 -17.62 -2.27 1.92
C PRO A 47 -18.72 -1.66 1.04
N ASP A 48 -19.41 -0.63 1.55
CA ASP A 48 -20.54 0.02 0.88
C ASP A 48 -20.12 1.17 -0.05
N ARG A 49 -18.80 1.36 -0.28
CA ARG A 49 -18.29 2.44 -1.13
C ARG A 49 -18.66 2.22 -2.60
N GLU A 50 -19.18 3.24 -3.26
CA GLU A 50 -19.38 3.22 -4.73
C GLU A 50 -18.10 3.64 -5.46
N ASP A 51 -17.27 4.51 -4.86
CA ASP A 51 -15.97 4.96 -5.35
C ASP A 51 -14.88 4.73 -4.27
N GLU A 52 -13.66 4.39 -4.67
CA GLU A 52 -12.50 4.19 -3.77
C GLU A 52 -12.15 5.45 -2.96
N ARG A 53 -12.60 6.64 -3.42
CA ARG A 53 -12.43 7.93 -2.74
C ARG A 53 -13.59 8.26 -1.80
N ASP A 54 -14.64 7.45 -1.75
CA ASP A 54 -15.79 7.63 -0.86
C ASP A 54 -15.47 7.15 0.56
N PHE A 55 -14.42 7.71 1.14
CA PHE A 55 -14.13 7.60 2.56
C PHE A 55 -14.55 8.88 3.29
N PRO A 56 -15.11 8.77 4.51
CA PRO A 56 -15.30 9.92 5.39
C PRO A 56 -13.97 10.65 5.63
N GLU A 57 -14.04 11.94 5.96
CA GLU A 57 -12.85 12.73 6.29
C GLU A 57 -12.12 12.09 7.49
N TYR A 58 -10.79 11.95 7.36
CA TYR A 58 -9.95 11.33 8.38
C TYR A 58 -10.11 12.02 9.74
N GLY A 59 -10.29 11.24 10.80
CA GLY A 59 -10.44 11.72 12.17
C GLY A 59 -11.83 12.24 12.53
N THR A 60 -12.82 12.09 11.64
CA THR A 60 -14.24 12.29 11.99
C THR A 60 -14.80 11.10 12.78
N ASP A 61 -15.85 11.31 13.57
CA ASP A 61 -16.50 10.23 14.33
C ASP A 61 -16.98 9.11 13.37
N GLU A 62 -17.50 9.48 12.19
CA GLU A 62 -17.90 8.53 11.15
C GLU A 62 -16.73 7.66 10.70
N TYR A 63 -15.56 8.26 10.41
CA TYR A 63 -14.34 7.53 10.08
C TYR A 63 -13.87 6.60 11.21
N GLU A 64 -13.94 7.09 12.45
CA GLU A 64 -13.47 6.34 13.62
C GLU A 64 -14.40 5.17 14.01
N GLU A 65 -15.67 5.23 13.64
CA GLU A 65 -16.66 4.18 13.83
C GLU A 65 -16.68 3.14 12.71
N MET A 66 -15.97 3.37 11.60
CA MET A 66 -15.88 2.41 10.49
C MET A 66 -15.30 1.06 10.92
N GLU A 67 -15.72 0.01 10.22
CA GLU A 67 -15.15 -1.32 10.42
C GLU A 67 -13.65 -1.32 10.15
N LYS A 68 -12.95 -2.24 10.81
CA LYS A 68 -11.50 -2.37 10.74
C LYS A 68 -11.15 -3.69 10.07
N LEU A 69 -10.17 -3.64 9.19
CA LEU A 69 -9.53 -4.84 8.66
C LEU A 69 -8.66 -5.49 9.73
N ASP A 70 -8.32 -6.76 9.53
CA ASP A 70 -7.40 -7.50 10.40
C ASP A 70 -5.93 -7.31 9.93
N GLY A 71 -5.53 -6.05 9.78
CA GLY A 71 -4.20 -5.66 9.32
C GLY A 71 -4.21 -4.35 8.52
N ILE A 72 -3.06 -4.02 7.95
CA ILE A 72 -2.87 -2.83 7.13
C ILE A 72 -3.03 -3.15 5.65
N SER A 73 -3.80 -2.33 4.94
CA SER A 73 -3.99 -2.46 3.49
C SER A 73 -2.76 -1.94 2.72
N ALA A 74 -2.39 -2.67 1.67
CA ALA A 74 -1.40 -2.31 0.67
C ALA A 74 -1.75 -2.91 -0.70
N TRP A 75 -1.10 -2.41 -1.75
CA TRP A 75 -1.23 -2.94 -3.09
C TRP A 75 -0.13 -3.97 -3.37
N GLU A 76 -0.50 -5.23 -3.57
CA GLU A 76 0.43 -6.36 -3.72
C GLU A 76 1.37 -6.17 -4.93
N ILE A 77 2.68 -6.25 -4.71
CA ILE A 77 3.71 -6.01 -5.75
C ILE A 77 3.71 -7.08 -6.86
N ASN A 78 3.06 -8.22 -6.63
CA ASN A 78 3.00 -9.33 -7.57
C ASN A 78 1.69 -9.44 -8.35
N HIS A 79 0.67 -8.63 -8.00
CA HIS A 79 -0.68 -8.87 -8.47
C HIS A 79 -0.80 -8.75 -9.99
N PHE A 80 -0.43 -7.60 -10.56
CA PHE A 80 -0.18 -7.49 -11.99
C PHE A 80 1.29 -7.22 -12.27
N LYS A 81 1.86 -7.97 -13.22
CA LYS A 81 3.27 -7.86 -13.66
C LYS A 81 3.70 -6.46 -14.13
N LYS A 82 2.74 -5.55 -14.31
CA LYS A 82 2.94 -4.18 -14.80
C LYS A 82 2.57 -3.13 -13.78
N ASP A 83 2.09 -3.51 -12.60
CA ASP A 83 1.79 -2.53 -11.56
C ASP A 83 3.06 -1.76 -11.24
N TYR A 84 2.91 -0.44 -11.17
CA TYR A 84 3.98 0.56 -11.04
C TYR A 84 4.85 0.78 -12.28
N LYS A 85 4.81 -0.06 -13.32
CA LYS A 85 5.57 0.22 -14.55
C LYS A 85 4.92 1.40 -15.29
N PRO A 86 5.64 2.51 -15.53
CA PRO A 86 5.07 3.64 -16.25
C PRO A 86 4.63 3.25 -17.67
N ASN A 87 3.54 3.87 -18.13
CA ASN A 87 3.18 3.81 -19.54
C ASN A 87 4.24 4.54 -20.37
N LYS A 88 4.33 4.17 -21.66
CA LYS A 88 5.25 4.82 -22.59
C LYS A 88 4.92 6.31 -22.68
N GLY A 89 5.88 7.17 -22.35
CA GLY A 89 5.75 8.62 -22.33
C GLY A 89 5.55 9.21 -20.94
N GLU A 90 5.25 8.39 -19.92
CA GLU A 90 5.04 8.84 -18.55
C GLU A 90 6.27 8.64 -17.64
N GLU A 91 7.37 8.09 -18.18
CA GLU A 91 8.52 7.64 -17.38
C GLU A 91 9.13 8.76 -16.52
N ASN A 92 9.08 10.00 -17.02
CA ASN A 92 9.65 11.18 -16.37
C ASN A 92 8.61 12.00 -15.58
N GLU A 93 7.34 11.57 -15.53
CA GLU A 93 6.33 12.23 -14.70
C GLU A 93 6.60 11.97 -13.23
N LEU A 94 6.16 12.89 -12.35
CA LEU A 94 6.28 12.70 -10.91
C LEU A 94 5.38 11.55 -10.46
N ALA A 95 5.94 10.61 -9.69
CA ALA A 95 5.20 9.48 -9.16
C ALA A 95 4.02 9.92 -8.26
N THR A 96 4.24 10.95 -7.44
CA THR A 96 3.24 11.55 -6.54
C THR A 96 1.98 12.05 -7.24
N ASN A 97 2.02 12.30 -8.56
CA ASN A 97 0.83 12.75 -9.31
C ASN A 97 -0.15 11.61 -9.59
N ALA A 98 0.26 10.35 -9.43
CA ALA A 98 -0.53 9.18 -9.79
C ALA A 98 -1.23 8.52 -8.60
N TYR A 99 -0.93 8.94 -7.37
CA TYR A 99 -1.38 8.27 -6.15
C TYR A 99 -1.91 9.27 -5.14
N ILE A 100 -2.85 8.80 -4.31
CA ILE A 100 -3.37 9.55 -3.17
C ILE A 100 -2.45 9.27 -1.98
N GLY A 101 -1.96 10.31 -1.33
CA GLY A 101 -1.03 10.23 -0.21
C GLY A 101 0.25 11.03 -0.46
N THR A 102 0.85 11.49 0.63
CA THR A 102 2.12 12.24 0.61
C THR A 102 3.34 11.34 0.67
N HIS A 103 3.17 10.09 1.08
CA HIS A 103 4.22 9.11 1.24
C HIS A 103 3.91 7.78 0.53
N ALA A 104 4.98 7.06 0.15
CA ALA A 104 4.88 5.69 -0.34
C ALA A 104 5.95 4.79 0.29
N TYR A 105 5.53 3.60 0.71
CA TYR A 105 6.36 2.62 1.39
C TYR A 105 6.27 1.25 0.70
N VAL A 106 7.38 0.53 0.62
CA VAL A 106 7.32 -0.92 0.43
C VAL A 106 7.23 -1.55 1.80
N ILE A 107 6.15 -2.28 2.04
CA ILE A 107 5.91 -2.98 3.31
C ILE A 107 5.77 -4.48 3.07
N ALA A 108 6.12 -5.28 4.07
CA ALA A 108 6.12 -6.73 3.96
C ALA A 108 5.69 -7.41 5.25
N SER A 109 5.14 -8.61 5.12
CA SER A 109 4.84 -9.48 6.25
C SER A 109 4.88 -10.95 5.82
N ASP A 110 5.05 -11.84 6.79
CA ASP A 110 4.83 -13.27 6.62
C ASP A 110 3.38 -13.67 6.89
N ASP A 111 2.58 -12.79 7.51
CA ASP A 111 1.19 -13.05 7.86
C ASP A 111 0.25 -12.05 7.18
N VAL A 112 -0.89 -12.56 6.74
CA VAL A 112 -1.92 -11.79 6.04
C VAL A 112 -3.20 -11.72 6.86
N GLY A 113 -3.81 -10.55 6.83
CA GLY A 113 -5.17 -10.32 7.31
C GLY A 113 -6.21 -10.86 6.37
N GLY A 114 -7.43 -10.99 6.88
CA GLY A 114 -8.62 -11.13 6.05
C GLY A 114 -9.26 -9.77 5.79
N GLY A 115 -9.84 -9.62 4.60
CA GLY A 115 -10.92 -8.65 4.38
C GLY A 115 -12.17 -9.02 5.16
N ILE A 116 -13.15 -8.12 5.20
CA ILE A 116 -14.48 -8.42 5.74
C ILE A 116 -15.27 -9.07 4.59
N ASP A 117 -15.57 -10.36 4.68
CA ASP A 117 -16.33 -11.10 3.65
C ASP A 117 -15.69 -11.20 2.23
N ASP A 118 -14.35 -11.12 2.13
CA ASP A 118 -13.57 -11.30 0.88
C ASP A 118 -13.81 -10.21 -0.19
N ASP A 119 -14.11 -8.99 0.25
CA ASP A 119 -14.41 -7.82 -0.58
C ASP A 119 -13.22 -6.88 -0.82
N SER A 120 -12.01 -7.40 -0.64
CA SER A 120 -10.78 -6.65 -0.93
C SER A 120 -10.70 -6.31 -2.42
N ASP A 121 -10.18 -5.13 -2.73
CA ASP A 121 -10.02 -4.72 -4.13
C ASP A 121 -9.05 -5.67 -4.86
N GLU A 122 -9.24 -5.85 -6.17
CA GLU A 122 -8.36 -6.71 -6.96
C GLU A 122 -6.90 -6.19 -6.90
N GLY A 123 -6.04 -6.93 -6.21
CA GLY A 123 -4.63 -6.56 -5.98
C GLY A 123 -4.33 -5.89 -4.66
N GLU A 124 -5.33 -5.69 -3.83
CA GLU A 124 -5.16 -5.35 -2.43
C GLU A 124 -4.69 -6.57 -1.63
N ILE A 125 -3.82 -6.34 -0.65
CA ILE A 125 -3.39 -7.31 0.33
C ILE A 125 -3.44 -6.68 1.72
N ILE A 126 -3.95 -7.43 2.70
CA ILE A 126 -3.99 -7.01 4.09
C ILE A 126 -2.82 -7.68 4.80
N LEU A 127 -1.90 -6.90 5.36
CA LEU A 127 -0.68 -7.38 6.00
C LEU A 127 -0.76 -7.20 7.52
N LYS A 128 -0.39 -8.22 8.30
CA LYS A 128 -0.32 -8.11 9.77
C LYS A 128 1.09 -7.78 10.21
N ASP A 129 1.23 -6.91 11.22
CA ASP A 129 2.52 -6.52 11.80
C ASP A 129 3.57 -6.18 10.72
N ALA A 130 3.14 -5.43 9.69
CA ALA A 130 3.93 -5.24 8.48
C ALA A 130 5.19 -4.43 8.76
N VAL A 131 6.32 -4.85 8.22
CA VAL A 131 7.60 -4.14 8.35
C VAL A 131 7.78 -3.19 7.16
N VAL A 132 8.17 -1.95 7.43
CA VAL A 132 8.58 -1.01 6.39
C VAL A 132 9.96 -1.40 5.88
N LEU A 133 10.03 -1.81 4.61
CA LEU A 133 11.29 -2.20 3.97
C LEU A 133 12.01 -1.03 3.30
N ALA A 134 11.26 -0.06 2.80
CA ALA A 134 11.83 1.10 2.11
C ALA A 134 10.86 2.28 2.08
N ASN A 135 11.41 3.49 2.23
CA ASN A 135 10.73 4.74 1.94
C ASN A 135 10.96 5.11 0.47
N ILE A 136 9.88 5.24 -0.30
CA ILE A 136 9.94 5.46 -1.74
C ILE A 136 9.90 6.96 -2.04
N PHE A 137 8.93 7.69 -1.50
CA PHE A 137 8.88 9.15 -1.50
C PHE A 137 8.07 9.67 -0.32
#